data_AF-A0A3D3DGE6-F1
#
_entry.id   AF-A0A3D3DGE6-F1
#
_cell.length_a   1.000
_cell.length_b   1.000
_cell.length_c   1.000
_cell.angle_alpha   90.00
_cell.angle_beta   90.00
_cell.angle_gamma   90.00
#
_symmetry.space_group_name_H-M   'P 1'
#
loop_
_entity.id
_entity.type
_entity.pdbx_description
1 polymer ?
#
loop_
_entity_poly.entity_id
_entity_poly.type
_entity_poly.pdbx_seq_one_letter_code
_entity_poly.pdbx_strand_id
1 'polypeptide(L)'
;MGFGLTTLLGLSLLAMVIGRERIVRSGTAQPGDWVKRLVCLSAWISLFYAMRKLNLCSGPRYLAGYYPLLVMGLLLSPVHSGLVRRNWWRSWAFFAYGLAGLLLVISPARPLWPAGWFLQQYGSGLQSSRLGSRLLNAYTTKGSRANVFAPIVAALPADASVLGFYANDYPESSLWKPFGARRILHVKRSDSPDAIRQRGIKYLLLTTDRLQEPWPEWLQRMDARELKMVKLKIQGHLPPLAWHLVELKPHGLNQNHPNPELKHSYEP
;
A
#
# COMPACT_ATOMS: atom_id res chain seq x y z
N MET A 1 -12.48 9.96 5.37
CA MET A 1 -12.63 9.42 6.75
C MET A 1 -12.36 10.47 7.83
N GLY A 2 -11.51 11.49 7.60
CA GLY A 2 -11.12 12.41 8.67
C GLY A 2 -12.06 13.60 8.96
N PHE A 3 -12.87 14.05 8.00
CA PHE A 3 -13.49 15.39 8.06
C PHE A 3 -14.28 15.67 9.35
N GLY A 4 -15.19 14.77 9.76
CA GLY A 4 -15.99 14.95 10.98
C GLY A 4 -15.18 14.90 12.28
N LEU A 5 -14.14 14.05 12.32
CA LEU A 5 -13.26 13.99 13.49
C LEU A 5 -12.34 15.22 13.54
N THR A 6 -11.83 15.67 12.39
CA THR A 6 -10.98 16.85 12.28
C THR A 6 -11.73 18.13 12.57
N THR A 7 -13.01 18.24 12.22
CA THR A 7 -13.83 19.43 12.56
C THR A 7 -14.11 19.48 14.06
N LEU A 8 -14.44 18.36 14.70
CA LEU A 8 -14.59 18.29 16.16
C LEU A 8 -13.27 18.58 16.88
N LEU A 9 -12.15 18.05 16.40
CA LEU A 9 -10.85 18.30 17.01
C LEU A 9 -10.42 19.77 16.82
N GLY A 10 -10.70 20.35 15.65
CA GLY A 10 -10.49 21.78 15.36
C GLY A 10 -11.36 22.69 16.24
N LEU A 11 -12.63 22.38 16.42
CA LEU A 11 -13.54 23.10 17.32
C LEU A 11 -13.10 22.99 18.78
N SER A 12 -12.56 21.84 19.19
CA SER A 12 -12.02 21.63 20.54
C SER A 12 -10.77 22.48 20.78
N LEU A 13 -9.88 22.56 19.79
CA LEU A 13 -8.69 23.41 19.84
C LEU A 13 -9.07 24.91 19.86
N LEU A 14 -10.02 25.33 19.02
CA LEU A 14 -10.55 26.70 19.02
C LEU A 14 -11.19 27.07 20.36
N ALA A 15 -12.03 26.20 20.92
CA ALA A 15 -12.65 26.40 22.22
C ALA A 15 -11.61 26.49 23.35
N MET A 16 -10.52 25.72 23.27
CA MET A 16 -9.40 25.80 24.19
C MET A 16 -8.66 27.14 24.09
N VAL A 17 -8.39 27.64 22.88
CA VAL A 17 -7.70 28.93 22.66
C VAL A 17 -8.57 30.10 23.14
N ILE A 18 -9.87 30.11 22.82
CA ILE A 18 -10.81 31.17 23.21
C ILE A 18 -11.10 31.11 24.73
N GLY A 19 -11.28 29.91 25.28
CA GLY A 19 -11.50 29.71 26.72
C GLY A 19 -10.28 30.04 27.57
N ARG A 20 -9.07 29.95 27.00
CA ARG A 20 -7.81 30.33 27.66
C ARG A 20 -7.75 31.82 27.97
N GLU A 21 -8.27 32.70 27.12
CA GLU A 21 -8.36 34.14 27.43
C GLU A 21 -9.26 34.43 28.63
N ARG A 22 -10.33 33.65 28.81
CA ARG A 22 -11.21 33.76 29.98
C ARG A 22 -10.55 33.24 31.27
N ILE A 23 -9.80 32.14 31.19
CA ILE A 23 -9.11 31.54 32.35
C ILE A 23 -7.88 32.37 32.78
N VAL A 24 -7.13 32.91 31.82
CA VAL A 24 -5.98 33.80 32.13
C VAL A 24 -6.45 35.07 32.83
N ARG A 25 -7.65 35.58 32.52
CA ARG A 25 -8.29 36.68 33.24
C ARG A 25 -8.77 36.34 34.66
N SER A 26 -8.84 35.05 35.02
CA SER A 26 -9.32 34.57 36.33
C SER A 26 -8.22 34.00 37.23
N GLY A 27 -6.94 34.18 36.87
CA GLY A 27 -5.83 34.28 37.82
C GLY A 27 -5.56 33.08 38.76
N THR A 28 -5.46 31.85 38.25
CA THR A 28 -5.11 30.67 39.08
C THR A 28 -4.27 29.63 38.32
N ALA A 29 -3.06 30.00 37.86
CA ALA A 29 -2.16 29.03 37.23
C ALA A 29 -1.18 28.43 38.26
N GLN A 30 -1.28 27.13 38.54
CA GLN A 30 -0.37 26.37 39.40
C GLN A 30 0.95 26.02 38.65
N PRO A 31 2.11 25.91 39.33
CA PRO A 31 3.42 25.69 38.69
C PRO A 31 3.50 24.41 37.84
N GLY A 32 2.75 23.35 38.20
CA GLY A 32 2.70 22.09 37.44
C GLY A 32 1.99 22.18 36.08
N ASP A 33 1.27 23.27 35.79
CA ASP A 33 0.59 23.46 34.50
C ASP A 33 1.55 23.87 33.39
N TRP A 34 2.68 24.50 33.71
CA TRP A 34 3.63 24.98 32.70
C TRP A 34 4.37 23.83 32.02
N VAL A 35 4.85 22.85 32.81
CA VAL A 35 5.54 21.66 32.29
C VAL A 35 4.61 20.84 31.39
N LYS A 36 3.36 20.61 31.83
CA LYS A 36 2.34 19.89 31.02
C LYS A 36 2.07 20.61 29.70
N ARG A 37 2.00 21.95 29.72
CA ARG A 37 1.82 22.77 28.50
C ARG A 37 3.01 22.66 27.55
N LEU A 38 4.24 22.73 28.07
CA LEU A 38 5.45 22.57 27.25
C LEU A 38 5.50 21.18 26.59
N VAL A 39 5.16 20.11 27.33
CA VAL A 39 5.10 18.74 26.78
C VAL A 39 4.04 18.60 25.68
N CYS A 40 2.87 19.23 25.84
CA CYS A 40 1.85 19.21 24.80
C CYS A 40 2.27 20.05 23.57
N LEU A 41 2.88 21.22 23.79
CA LEU A 41 3.35 22.09 22.72
C LEU A 41 4.50 21.45 21.92
N SER A 42 5.43 20.78 22.60
CA SER A 42 6.55 20.08 21.97
C SER A 42 6.08 18.96 21.06
N ALA A 43 4.98 18.27 21.41
CA ALA A 43 4.37 17.26 20.55
C ALA A 43 3.82 17.86 19.24
N TRP A 44 3.17 19.04 19.31
CA TRP A 44 2.72 19.77 18.11
C TRP A 44 3.89 20.28 17.26
N ILE A 45 4.92 20.86 17.88
CA ILE A 45 6.11 21.36 17.17
C ILE A 45 6.86 20.21 16.47
N SER A 46 7.07 19.09 17.18
CA SER A 46 7.68 17.89 16.62
C SER A 46 6.88 17.35 15.44
N LEU A 47 5.54 17.36 15.53
CA LEU A 47 4.69 16.94 14.44
C LEU A 47 4.84 17.83 13.20
N PHE A 48 4.78 19.16 13.35
CA PHE A 48 4.94 20.08 12.23
C PHE A 48 6.32 19.96 11.58
N TYR A 49 7.36 19.79 12.39
CA TYR A 49 8.71 19.53 11.91
C TYR A 49 8.77 18.22 11.10
N ALA A 50 8.21 17.13 11.63
CA ALA A 50 8.13 15.84 10.94
C ALA A 50 7.34 15.94 9.62
N MET A 51 6.20 16.61 9.61
CA MET A 51 5.39 16.83 8.41
C MET A 51 6.12 17.66 7.34
N ARG A 52 6.94 18.63 7.74
CA ARG A 52 7.71 19.47 6.81
C ARG A 52 8.91 18.72 6.22
N LYS A 53 9.60 17.90 7.02
CA LYS A 53 10.81 17.16 6.62
C LYS A 53 10.50 15.89 5.85
N LEU A 54 9.42 15.20 6.21
CA LEU A 54 9.11 13.88 5.68
C LEU A 54 8.06 14.04 4.57
N ASN A 55 8.49 13.95 3.32
CA ASN A 55 7.62 13.92 2.13
C ASN A 55 6.89 12.56 2.06
N LEU A 56 5.93 12.33 2.96
CA LEU A 56 5.37 11.00 3.20
C LEU A 56 4.03 10.81 2.51
N CYS A 57 4.05 10.01 1.44
CA CYS A 57 2.84 9.44 0.82
C CYS A 57 2.01 8.56 1.77
N SER A 58 2.54 8.20 2.95
CA SER A 58 1.89 7.40 3.99
C SER A 58 1.67 8.17 5.31
N GLY A 59 1.33 9.46 5.25
CA GLY A 59 1.19 10.37 6.40
C GLY A 59 0.40 9.86 7.62
N PRO A 60 -0.76 9.19 7.49
CA PRO A 60 -1.61 8.84 8.65
C PRO A 60 -0.99 7.84 9.63
N ARG A 61 -0.08 6.97 9.18
CA ARG A 61 0.52 5.94 10.04
C ARG A 61 1.57 6.52 10.98
N TYR A 62 2.32 7.52 10.52
CA TYR A 62 3.32 8.20 11.34
C TYR A 62 2.66 9.11 12.38
N LEU A 63 1.51 9.70 12.05
CA LEU A 63 0.67 10.48 12.97
C LEU A 63 0.16 9.65 14.17
N ALA A 64 0.04 8.32 14.03
CA ALA A 64 -0.52 7.46 15.07
C ALA A 64 0.26 7.54 16.39
N GLY A 65 1.59 7.62 16.32
CA GLY A 65 2.44 7.75 17.51
C GLY A 65 2.31 9.09 18.23
N TYR A 66 1.85 10.13 17.53
CA TYR A 66 1.65 11.47 18.09
C TYR A 66 0.28 11.63 18.76
N TYR A 67 -0.73 10.82 18.40
CA TYR A 67 -2.10 11.00 18.92
C TYR A 67 -2.21 11.02 20.44
N PRO A 68 -1.56 10.14 21.22
CA PRO A 68 -1.69 10.18 22.69
C PRO A 68 -1.26 11.52 23.28
N LEU A 69 -0.15 12.09 22.79
CA LEU A 69 0.40 13.35 23.27
C LEU A 69 -0.43 14.55 22.81
N LEU A 70 -0.93 14.54 21.57
CA LEU A 70 -1.78 15.60 21.03
C LEU A 70 -3.13 15.65 21.74
N VAL A 71 -3.72 14.49 22.04
CA VAL A 71 -5.01 14.36 22.72
C VAL A 71 -4.90 14.65 24.22
N MET A 72 -3.75 14.36 24.85
CA MET A 72 -3.53 14.63 26.27
C MET A 72 -3.77 16.12 26.62
N GLY A 73 -3.29 17.04 25.78
CA GLY A 73 -3.51 18.48 25.99
C GLY A 73 -4.98 18.91 25.94
N LEU A 74 -5.79 18.21 25.14
CA LEU A 74 -7.24 18.43 25.05
C LEU A 74 -7.97 17.83 26.26
N LEU A 75 -7.58 16.63 26.69
CA LEU A 75 -8.21 15.94 27.83
C LEU A 75 -7.98 16.64 29.17
N LEU A 76 -6.81 17.27 29.35
CA LEU A 76 -6.47 18.00 30.57
C LEU A 76 -7.14 19.38 30.68
N SER A 77 -7.82 19.86 29.63
CA SER A 77 -8.44 21.19 29.63
C SER A 77 -9.83 21.17 30.28
N PRO A 78 -10.08 21.98 31.34
CA PRO A 78 -11.40 22.08 31.97
C PRO A 78 -12.46 22.71 31.06
N VAL A 79 -12.04 23.49 30.06
CA VAL A 79 -12.95 24.03 29.03
C VAL A 79 -13.47 22.91 28.13
N HIS A 80 -12.60 21.96 27.78
CA HIS A 80 -12.96 20.82 26.96
C HIS A 80 -13.86 19.84 27.72
N SER A 81 -13.64 19.64 29.02
CA SER A 81 -14.50 18.78 29.85
C SER A 81 -15.95 19.29 29.90
N GLY A 82 -16.15 20.61 29.95
CA GLY A 82 -17.47 21.24 29.86
C GLY A 82 -18.11 21.09 28.47
N LEU A 83 -17.31 21.19 27.40
CA LEU A 83 -17.78 21.04 26.01
C LEU A 83 -18.25 19.61 25.73
N VAL A 84 -17.48 18.60 26.13
CA VAL A 84 -17.78 17.18 25.89
C VAL A 84 -19.06 16.71 26.59
N ARG A 85 -19.43 17.36 27.71
CA ARG A 85 -20.67 17.05 28.45
C ARG A 85 -21.93 17.59 27.76
N ARG A 86 -21.82 18.50 26.78
CA ARG A 86 -22.99 19.06 26.09
C ARG A 86 -23.64 18.02 25.18
N ASN A 87 -24.97 17.96 25.19
CA ASN A 87 -25.73 16.97 24.40
C ASN A 87 -25.46 17.10 22.89
N TRP A 88 -25.35 18.31 22.35
CA TRP A 88 -25.03 18.49 20.93
C TRP A 88 -23.66 17.93 20.56
N TRP A 89 -22.66 18.07 21.45
CA TRP A 89 -21.33 17.53 21.24
C TRP A 89 -21.35 16.01 21.21
N ARG A 90 -22.05 15.40 22.18
CA ARG A 90 -22.24 13.94 22.24
C ARG A 90 -22.96 13.42 21.01
N SER A 91 -24.02 14.09 20.55
CA SER A 91 -24.75 13.72 19.33
C SER A 91 -23.85 13.77 18.09
N TRP A 92 -23.04 14.81 17.93
CA TRP A 92 -22.08 14.91 16.82
C TRP A 92 -20.98 13.84 16.89
N ALA A 93 -20.49 13.52 18.09
CA ALA A 93 -19.54 12.44 18.29
C ALA A 93 -20.16 11.09 17.89
N PHE A 94 -21.37 10.77 18.37
CA PHE A 94 -22.08 9.55 17.98
C PHE A 94 -22.34 9.49 16.48
N PHE A 95 -22.73 10.60 15.85
CA PHE A 95 -22.90 10.67 14.41
C PHE A 95 -21.58 10.38 13.66
N ALA A 96 -20.47 10.98 14.09
CA ALA A 96 -19.15 10.75 13.50
C ALA A 96 -18.70 9.28 13.65
N TYR A 97 -18.90 8.69 14.83
CA TYR A 97 -18.61 7.26 15.06
C TYR A 97 -19.54 6.35 14.26
N GLY A 98 -20.83 6.67 14.17
CA GLY A 98 -21.80 5.95 13.36
C GLY A 98 -21.43 5.97 11.87
N LEU A 99 -21.02 7.14 11.35
CA LEU A 99 -20.55 7.27 9.98
C LEU A 99 -19.25 6.47 9.73
N ALA A 100 -18.32 6.50 10.68
CA ALA A 100 -17.11 5.68 10.60
C ALA A 100 -17.44 4.16 10.60
N GLY A 101 -18.37 3.74 11.46
CA GLY A 101 -18.88 2.36 11.51
C GLY A 101 -19.55 1.95 10.20
N LEU A 102 -20.42 2.80 9.65
CA LEU A 102 -21.07 2.57 8.36
C LEU A 102 -20.04 2.40 7.24
N LEU A 103 -18.97 3.20 7.24
CA LEU A 103 -17.90 3.11 6.25
C LEU A 103 -17.06 1.84 6.41
N LEU A 104 -16.93 1.30 7.62
CA LEU A 104 -16.35 -0.02 7.84
C LEU A 104 -17.26 -1.12 7.28
N VAL A 105 -18.57 -1.02 7.51
CA VAL A 105 -19.55 -1.98 6.96
C VAL A 105 -19.49 -1.98 5.44
N ILE A 106 -19.55 -0.83 4.78
CA ILE A 106 -19.58 -0.68 3.32
C ILE A 106 -18.17 -0.80 2.69
N SER A 107 -17.12 -1.03 3.48
CA SER A 107 -15.75 -1.08 2.97
C SER A 107 -15.58 -2.15 1.89
N PRO A 108 -15.21 -1.80 0.64
CA PRO A 108 -15.20 -2.79 -0.45
C PRO A 108 -14.07 -3.84 -0.31
N ALA A 109 -13.07 -3.58 0.53
CA ALA A 109 -11.97 -4.54 0.74
C ALA A 109 -12.36 -5.70 1.66
N ARG A 110 -13.27 -5.46 2.61
CA ARG A 110 -13.74 -6.43 3.61
C ARG A 110 -15.15 -6.02 4.06
N PRO A 111 -16.17 -6.21 3.20
CA PRO A 111 -17.53 -5.82 3.57
C PRO A 111 -18.00 -6.68 4.73
N LEU A 112 -18.62 -6.04 5.72
CA LEU A 112 -19.22 -6.75 6.87
C LEU A 112 -20.68 -7.17 6.60
N TRP A 113 -21.15 -6.92 5.38
CA TRP A 113 -22.49 -7.27 4.90
C TRP A 113 -22.33 -8.21 3.68
N PRO A 114 -23.38 -8.94 3.26
CA PRO A 114 -23.32 -9.94 2.19
C PRO A 114 -23.23 -9.31 0.79
N ALA A 115 -22.17 -8.53 0.55
CA ALA A 115 -21.95 -7.79 -0.69
C ALA A 115 -21.87 -8.70 -1.92
N GLY A 116 -21.27 -9.88 -1.79
CA GLY A 116 -21.16 -10.84 -2.89
C GLY A 116 -22.53 -11.26 -3.44
N TRP A 117 -23.44 -11.63 -2.55
CA TRP A 117 -24.82 -11.97 -2.89
C TRP A 117 -25.55 -10.79 -3.54
N PHE A 118 -25.44 -9.60 -2.97
CA PHE A 118 -26.09 -8.40 -3.51
C PHE A 118 -25.57 -8.04 -4.91
N LEU A 119 -24.25 -8.10 -5.12
CA LEU A 119 -23.65 -7.80 -6.42
C LEU A 119 -24.00 -8.87 -7.46
N GLN A 120 -24.17 -10.13 -7.06
CA GLN A 120 -24.62 -11.20 -7.95
C GLN A 120 -26.08 -10.98 -8.39
N GLN A 121 -26.96 -10.60 -7.46
CA GLN A 121 -28.39 -10.43 -7.73
C GLN A 121 -28.72 -9.14 -8.48
N TYR A 122 -28.07 -8.03 -8.12
CA TYR A 122 -28.42 -6.68 -8.60
C TYR A 122 -27.33 -6.03 -9.48
N GLY A 123 -26.22 -6.72 -9.71
CA GLY A 123 -25.06 -6.17 -10.43
C GLY A 123 -25.37 -5.73 -11.87
N SER A 124 -26.20 -6.49 -12.58
CA SER A 124 -26.62 -6.16 -13.96
C SER A 124 -27.39 -4.84 -14.02
N GLY A 125 -28.32 -4.63 -13.09
CA GLY A 125 -29.07 -3.37 -12.97
C GLY A 125 -28.18 -2.19 -12.58
N LEU A 126 -27.19 -2.39 -11.71
CA LEU A 126 -26.27 -1.35 -11.25
C LEU A 126 -25.33 -0.85 -12.35
N GLN A 127 -24.96 -1.70 -13.32
CA GLN A 127 -24.06 -1.35 -14.42
C GLN A 127 -24.61 -0.25 -15.33
N SER A 128 -25.94 -0.10 -15.41
CA SER A 128 -26.60 0.93 -16.21
C SER A 128 -26.26 2.36 -15.75
N SER A 129 -25.90 2.53 -14.47
CA SER A 129 -25.59 3.83 -13.87
C SER A 129 -24.08 4.04 -13.69
N ARG A 130 -23.63 5.29 -13.83
CA ARG A 130 -22.21 5.64 -13.60
C ARG A 130 -21.75 5.36 -12.16
N LEU A 131 -22.64 5.54 -11.18
CA LEU A 131 -22.34 5.27 -9.77
C LEU A 131 -22.33 3.77 -9.48
N GLY A 132 -23.29 3.01 -10.03
CA GLY A 132 -23.35 1.57 -9.86
C GLY A 132 -22.18 0.85 -10.53
N SER A 133 -21.75 1.29 -11.72
CA SER A 133 -20.54 0.75 -12.36
C SER A 133 -19.26 1.06 -11.55
N ARG A 134 -19.15 2.26 -10.97
CA ARG A 134 -18.07 2.62 -10.03
C ARG A 134 -18.08 1.75 -8.78
N LEU A 135 -19.27 1.53 -8.20
CA LEU A 135 -19.45 0.69 -7.02
C LEU A 135 -19.04 -0.75 -7.33
N LEU A 136 -19.59 -1.34 -8.38
CA LEU A 136 -19.25 -2.70 -8.82
C LEU A 136 -17.75 -2.85 -9.03
N ASN A 137 -17.13 -1.91 -9.74
CA ASN A 137 -15.69 -1.91 -9.99
C ASN A 137 -14.86 -1.80 -8.70
N ALA A 138 -15.28 -0.98 -7.75
CA ALA A 138 -14.59 -0.85 -6.46
C ALA A 138 -14.64 -2.13 -5.63
N TYR A 139 -15.81 -2.80 -5.58
CA TYR A 139 -15.99 -4.05 -4.86
C TYR A 139 -15.25 -5.22 -5.50
N THR A 140 -15.34 -5.39 -6.83
CA THR A 140 -14.65 -6.48 -7.53
C THR A 140 -13.13 -6.33 -7.46
N THR A 141 -12.61 -5.11 -7.66
CA THR A 141 -11.16 -4.87 -7.65
C THR A 141 -10.57 -4.95 -6.23
N LYS A 142 -11.23 -4.38 -5.22
CA LYS A 142 -10.72 -4.44 -3.85
C LYS A 142 -10.89 -5.81 -3.22
N GLY A 143 -11.96 -6.55 -3.54
CA GLY A 143 -12.18 -7.90 -3.06
C GLY A 143 -11.17 -8.91 -3.62
N SER A 144 -10.79 -8.76 -4.90
CA SER A 144 -9.80 -9.66 -5.53
C SER A 144 -8.35 -9.31 -5.21
N ARG A 145 -8.08 -8.12 -4.65
CA ARG A 145 -6.71 -7.61 -4.40
C ARG A 145 -5.82 -8.57 -3.63
N ALA A 146 -6.37 -9.30 -2.67
CA ALA A 146 -5.62 -10.27 -1.86
C ALA A 146 -5.15 -11.51 -2.64
N ASN A 147 -5.75 -11.77 -3.81
CA ASN A 147 -5.48 -12.92 -4.68
C ASN A 147 -5.29 -12.46 -6.14
N VAL A 148 -4.83 -11.24 -6.38
CA VAL A 148 -4.84 -10.65 -7.73
C VAL A 148 -3.98 -11.42 -8.73
N PHE A 149 -2.90 -12.06 -8.25
CA PHE A 149 -2.02 -12.88 -9.08
C PHE A 149 -2.41 -14.37 -9.17
N ALA A 150 -3.59 -14.79 -8.69
CA ALA A 150 -4.03 -16.19 -8.80
C ALA A 150 -3.88 -16.78 -10.22
N PRO A 151 -4.26 -16.06 -11.30
CA PRO A 151 -4.11 -16.58 -12.68
C PRO A 151 -2.65 -16.80 -13.11
N ILE A 152 -1.71 -16.03 -12.55
CA ILE A 152 -0.27 -16.19 -12.78
C ILE A 152 0.23 -17.38 -11.96
N VAL A 153 -0.14 -17.44 -10.68
CA VAL A 153 0.23 -18.53 -9.78
C VAL A 153 -0.20 -19.89 -10.33
N ALA A 154 -1.42 -19.98 -10.87
CA ALA A 154 -1.94 -21.20 -11.49
C ALA A 154 -1.23 -21.57 -12.81
N ALA A 155 -0.51 -20.64 -13.44
CA ALA A 155 0.23 -20.85 -14.67
C ALA A 155 1.74 -21.04 -14.45
N LEU A 156 2.22 -20.92 -13.21
CA LEU A 156 3.63 -21.12 -12.90
C LEU A 156 4.00 -22.60 -13.06
N PRO A 157 5.14 -22.90 -13.69
CA PRO A 157 5.70 -24.25 -13.71
C PRO A 157 5.97 -24.80 -12.30
N ALA A 158 5.91 -26.11 -12.13
CA ALA A 158 6.08 -26.77 -10.82
C ALA A 158 7.49 -26.57 -10.22
N ASP A 159 8.50 -26.36 -11.06
CA ASP A 159 9.88 -26.07 -10.70
C ASP A 159 10.15 -24.59 -10.37
N ALA A 160 9.13 -23.72 -10.45
CA ALA A 160 9.24 -22.28 -10.19
C ALA A 160 9.36 -21.92 -8.70
N SER A 161 10.40 -22.44 -8.03
CA SER A 161 10.72 -22.14 -6.63
C SER A 161 11.28 -20.73 -6.41
N VAL A 162 11.95 -20.17 -7.43
CA VAL A 162 12.48 -18.80 -7.42
C VAL A 162 11.83 -18.00 -8.55
N LEU A 163 11.09 -16.95 -8.20
CA LEU A 163 10.42 -16.06 -9.14
C LEU A 163 11.04 -14.67 -9.08
N GLY A 164 11.53 -14.19 -10.21
CA GLY A 164 11.91 -12.80 -10.37
C GLY A 164 10.65 -11.92 -10.43
N PHE A 165 10.67 -10.78 -9.77
CA PHE A 165 9.57 -9.81 -9.81
C PHE A 165 10.10 -8.42 -10.17
N TYR A 166 9.54 -7.84 -11.23
CA TYR A 166 9.80 -6.46 -11.64
C TYR A 166 8.48 -5.71 -11.77
N ALA A 167 8.15 -4.95 -10.73
CA ALA A 167 7.04 -4.02 -10.75
C ALA A 167 7.24 -2.94 -9.68
N ASN A 168 6.60 -1.78 -9.86
CA ASN A 168 6.72 -0.67 -8.91
C ASN A 168 5.49 -0.56 -8.02
N ASP A 169 5.66 -0.80 -6.70
CA ASP A 169 4.61 -0.61 -5.68
C ASP A 169 3.29 -1.37 -5.95
N TYR A 170 3.39 -2.61 -6.41
CA TYR A 170 2.26 -3.51 -6.62
C TYR A 170 2.15 -4.57 -5.52
N PRO A 171 0.95 -5.10 -5.22
CA PRO A 171 0.72 -6.02 -4.11
C PRO A 171 1.28 -7.43 -4.40
N GLU A 172 2.56 -7.61 -4.14
CA GLU A 172 3.31 -8.86 -4.32
C GLU A 172 2.80 -10.01 -3.42
N SER A 173 2.17 -9.69 -2.29
CA SER A 173 1.78 -10.66 -1.26
C SER A 173 0.94 -11.84 -1.76
N SER A 174 0.21 -11.70 -2.87
CA SER A 174 -0.58 -12.79 -3.44
C SER A 174 0.26 -13.82 -4.22
N LEU A 175 1.46 -13.47 -4.68
CA LEU A 175 2.40 -14.38 -5.34
C LEU A 175 3.05 -15.38 -4.37
N TRP A 176 3.06 -15.04 -3.08
CA TRP A 176 3.65 -15.85 -2.02
C TRP A 176 2.80 -17.10 -1.71
N LYS A 177 1.64 -17.28 -2.34
CA LYS A 177 0.74 -18.42 -2.09
C LYS A 177 1.01 -19.60 -3.05
N PRO A 178 1.11 -20.85 -2.57
CA PRO A 178 1.08 -21.25 -1.17
C PRO A 178 2.38 -20.84 -0.44
N PHE A 179 2.23 -20.40 0.81
CA PHE A 179 3.34 -19.85 1.60
C PHE A 179 4.45 -20.88 1.80
N GLY A 180 5.70 -20.44 1.67
CA GLY A 180 6.88 -21.30 1.82
C GLY A 180 7.28 -22.07 0.55
N ALA A 181 6.42 -22.14 -0.47
CA ALA A 181 6.75 -22.86 -1.71
C ALA A 181 7.68 -22.09 -2.65
N ARG A 182 7.74 -20.75 -2.52
CA ARG A 182 8.49 -19.89 -3.46
C ARG A 182 9.20 -18.75 -2.76
N ARG A 183 10.31 -18.33 -3.36
CA ARG A 183 11.05 -17.11 -3.05
C ARG A 183 10.84 -16.11 -4.16
N ILE A 184 10.52 -14.88 -3.79
CA ILE A 184 10.37 -13.79 -4.76
C ILE A 184 11.58 -12.87 -4.66
N LEU A 185 12.28 -12.73 -5.77
CA LEU A 185 13.48 -11.92 -5.88
C LEU A 185 13.20 -10.70 -6.75
N HIS A 186 13.42 -9.52 -6.19
CA HIS A 186 13.26 -8.29 -6.94
C HIS A 186 14.40 -8.14 -7.96
N VAL A 187 14.01 -7.88 -9.20
CA VAL A 187 14.93 -7.62 -10.30
C VAL A 187 14.86 -6.14 -10.61
N LYS A 188 16.01 -5.50 -10.82
CA LYS A 188 16.07 -4.12 -11.30
C LYS A 188 16.10 -4.12 -12.81
N ARG A 189 15.64 -3.02 -13.39
CA ARG A 189 15.69 -2.83 -14.84
C ARG A 189 17.12 -2.84 -15.40
N SER A 190 18.08 -2.36 -14.62
CA SER A 190 19.50 -2.30 -14.98
C SER A 190 20.22 -3.63 -14.81
N ASP A 191 19.57 -4.67 -14.26
CA ASP A 191 20.22 -5.95 -14.05
C ASP A 191 20.46 -6.62 -15.41
N SER A 192 21.68 -7.13 -15.61
CA SER A 192 21.98 -7.91 -16.81
C SER A 192 21.27 -9.28 -16.76
N PRO A 193 20.98 -9.90 -17.91
CA PRO A 193 20.40 -11.24 -17.95
C PRO A 193 21.23 -12.25 -17.16
N ASP A 194 22.56 -12.15 -17.24
CA ASP A 194 23.47 -13.06 -16.55
C ASP A 194 23.46 -12.86 -15.03
N ALA A 195 23.39 -11.60 -14.56
CA ALA A 195 23.25 -11.32 -13.12
C ALA A 195 21.93 -11.86 -12.56
N ILE A 196 20.85 -11.85 -13.35
CA ILE A 196 19.56 -12.42 -12.96
C ILE A 196 19.65 -13.96 -12.89
N ARG A 197 20.28 -14.60 -13.89
CA ARG A 197 20.51 -16.05 -13.91
C ARG A 197 21.39 -16.52 -12.75
N GLN A 198 22.47 -15.80 -12.43
CA GLN A 198 23.36 -16.10 -11.31
C GLN A 198 22.65 -16.09 -9.95
N ARG A 199 21.55 -15.34 -9.83
CA ARG A 199 20.69 -15.32 -8.64
C ARG A 199 19.71 -16.51 -8.59
N GLY A 200 19.80 -17.45 -9.52
CA GLY A 200 18.93 -18.62 -9.63
C GLY A 200 17.53 -18.30 -10.16
N ILE A 201 17.33 -17.14 -10.79
CA ILE A 201 16.02 -16.74 -11.31
C ILE A 201 15.85 -17.33 -12.72
N LYS A 202 14.90 -18.25 -12.85
CA LYS A 202 14.51 -18.86 -14.14
C LYS A 202 13.26 -18.20 -14.72
N TYR A 203 12.30 -17.85 -13.87
CA TYR A 203 11.04 -17.24 -14.26
C TYR A 203 10.99 -15.79 -13.79
N LEU A 204 10.47 -14.90 -14.63
CA LEU A 204 10.34 -13.48 -14.35
C LEU A 204 8.90 -13.03 -14.59
N LEU A 205 8.33 -12.31 -13.62
CA LEU A 205 7.04 -11.65 -13.73
C LEU A 205 7.24 -10.15 -13.80
N LEU A 206 6.78 -9.53 -14.88
CA LEU A 206 6.89 -8.10 -15.08
C LEU A 206 5.68 -7.47 -15.77
N THR A 207 5.59 -6.15 -15.67
CA THR A 207 4.65 -5.32 -16.43
C THR A 207 5.37 -4.46 -17.46
N THR A 208 4.69 -4.18 -18.57
CA THR A 208 5.21 -3.42 -19.72
C THR A 208 5.00 -1.91 -19.60
N ASP A 209 4.26 -1.44 -18.59
CA ASP A 209 3.81 -0.05 -18.43
C ASP A 209 4.95 0.99 -18.38
N ARG A 210 6.17 0.58 -18.03
CA ARG A 210 7.36 1.44 -17.90
C ARG A 210 8.61 0.90 -18.59
N LEU A 211 8.46 -0.01 -19.55
CA LEU A 211 9.55 -0.36 -20.44
C LEU A 211 9.80 0.83 -21.39
N GLN A 212 11.05 1.27 -21.54
CA GLN A 212 11.38 2.29 -22.58
C GLN A 212 11.70 1.65 -23.93
N GLU A 213 11.78 0.31 -23.99
CA GLU A 213 12.01 -0.42 -25.22
C GLU A 213 10.77 -1.26 -25.57
N PRO A 214 10.50 -1.49 -26.87
CA PRO A 214 9.45 -2.40 -27.32
C PRO A 214 9.58 -3.81 -26.72
N TRP A 215 8.43 -4.45 -26.48
CA TRP A 215 8.39 -5.79 -25.87
C TRP A 215 9.24 -6.85 -26.60
N PRO A 216 9.23 -6.95 -27.95
CA PRO A 216 10.06 -7.93 -28.66
C PRO A 216 11.57 -7.69 -28.47
N GLU A 217 12.00 -6.42 -28.46
CA GLU A 217 13.40 -6.04 -28.25
C GLU A 217 13.85 -6.41 -26.82
N TRP A 218 12.99 -6.16 -25.83
CA TRP A 218 13.24 -6.58 -24.44
C TRP A 218 13.43 -8.09 -24.34
N LEU A 219 12.56 -8.89 -24.98
CA LEU A 219 12.65 -10.36 -24.97
C LEU A 219 13.96 -10.87 -25.60
N GLN A 220 14.36 -10.25 -26.71
CA GLN A 220 15.60 -10.59 -27.41
C GLN A 220 16.83 -10.24 -26.55
N ARG A 221 16.86 -9.03 -25.97
CA ARG A 221 17.96 -8.57 -25.10
C ARG A 221 18.11 -9.45 -23.86
N MET A 222 17.01 -9.94 -23.31
CA MET A 222 17.00 -10.80 -22.13
C MET A 222 17.23 -12.28 -22.44
N ASP A 223 17.29 -12.65 -23.72
CA ASP A 223 17.25 -14.03 -24.22
C ASP A 223 16.18 -14.86 -23.49
N ALA A 224 14.95 -14.38 -23.62
CA ALA A 224 13.82 -14.82 -22.81
C ALA A 224 12.63 -15.21 -23.70
N ARG A 225 11.81 -16.14 -23.20
CA ARG A 225 10.59 -16.63 -23.87
C ARG A 225 9.37 -16.25 -23.06
N GLU A 226 8.40 -15.61 -23.68
CA GLU A 226 7.12 -15.34 -23.06
C GLU A 226 6.31 -16.64 -22.89
N LEU A 227 5.93 -16.94 -21.65
CA LEU A 227 5.09 -18.10 -21.32
C LEU A 227 3.61 -17.73 -21.33
N LYS A 228 3.27 -16.59 -20.72
CA LYS A 228 1.87 -16.17 -20.58
C LYS A 228 1.75 -14.68 -20.34
N MET A 229 0.76 -14.08 -21.00
CA MET A 229 0.29 -12.73 -20.71
C MET A 229 -1.08 -12.77 -20.01
N VAL A 230 -1.23 -12.01 -18.94
CA VAL A 230 -2.49 -11.86 -18.22
C VAL A 230 -2.79 -10.38 -17.98
N LYS A 231 -4.01 -9.95 -18.33
CA LYS A 231 -4.49 -8.62 -17.99
C LYS A 231 -5.09 -8.63 -16.59
N LEU A 232 -4.47 -7.92 -15.66
CA LEU A 232 -4.90 -7.84 -14.26
C LEU A 232 -5.36 -6.45 -13.88
N LYS A 233 -6.57 -6.35 -13.32
CA LYS A 233 -7.08 -5.11 -12.76
C LYS A 233 -6.73 -5.00 -11.28
N ILE A 234 -5.63 -4.33 -10.98
CA ILE A 234 -5.10 -4.22 -9.61
C ILE A 234 -5.69 -3.02 -8.85
N GLN A 235 -5.97 -1.92 -9.57
CA GLN A 235 -6.50 -0.70 -9.00
C GLN A 235 -7.81 -0.30 -9.69
N GLY A 236 -8.85 0.00 -8.92
CA GLY A 236 -10.19 0.22 -9.48
C GLY A 236 -10.30 1.43 -10.40
N HIS A 237 -9.43 2.43 -10.24
CA HIS A 237 -9.43 3.66 -11.04
C HIS A 237 -8.48 3.61 -12.26
N LEU A 238 -7.63 2.59 -12.36
CA LEU A 238 -6.71 2.40 -13.49
C LEU A 238 -7.26 1.33 -14.45
N PRO A 239 -6.89 1.38 -15.74
CA PRO A 239 -7.15 0.28 -16.66
C PRO A 239 -6.42 -0.99 -16.21
N PRO A 240 -6.89 -2.18 -16.63
CA PRO A 240 -6.15 -3.43 -16.43
C PRO A 240 -4.75 -3.34 -17.05
N LEU A 241 -3.75 -3.81 -16.31
CA LEU A 241 -2.35 -3.83 -16.75
C LEU A 241 -2.02 -5.20 -17.34
N ALA A 242 -1.19 -5.22 -18.38
CA ALA A 242 -0.63 -6.44 -18.92
C ALA A 242 0.54 -6.90 -18.03
N TRP A 243 0.44 -8.13 -17.56
CA TRP A 243 1.47 -8.83 -16.81
C TRP A 243 2.00 -9.98 -17.64
N HIS A 244 3.31 -10.05 -17.78
CA HIS A 244 4.01 -11.00 -18.60
C HIS A 244 4.82 -11.93 -17.71
N LEU A 245 4.52 -13.22 -17.79
CA LEU A 245 5.33 -14.29 -17.23
C LEU A 245 6.29 -14.77 -18.31
N VAL A 246 7.58 -14.72 -18.00
CA VAL A 246 8.67 -14.97 -18.94
C VAL A 246 9.61 -16.02 -18.35
N GLU A 247 10.13 -16.89 -19.20
CA GLU A 247 11.20 -17.83 -18.89
C GLU A 247 12.51 -17.33 -19.49
N LEU A 248 13.56 -17.23 -18.67
CA LEU A 248 14.91 -16.95 -19.15
C LEU A 248 15.51 -18.24 -19.69
N LYS A 249 16.11 -18.20 -20.88
CA LYS A 249 16.85 -19.36 -21.36
C LYS A 249 18.04 -19.63 -20.45
N PRO A 250 18.35 -20.92 -20.17
CA PRO A 250 19.56 -21.29 -19.48
C PRO A 250 20.78 -20.79 -20.28
N HIS A 251 21.88 -20.49 -19.60
CA HIS A 251 23.13 -20.15 -20.28
C HIS A 251 23.41 -21.21 -21.34
N GLY A 252 23.47 -20.79 -22.61
CA GLY A 252 23.99 -21.65 -23.66
C GLY A 252 25.42 -22.03 -23.31
N LEU A 253 25.70 -23.33 -23.34
CA LEU A 253 27.03 -23.97 -23.36
C LEU A 253 27.82 -23.60 -24.63
N ASN A 254 27.84 -22.32 -24.99
CA ASN A 254 28.59 -21.78 -26.12
C ASN A 254 29.61 -20.75 -25.61
N GLN A 255 30.60 -21.25 -24.87
CA GLN A 255 31.95 -20.71 -24.96
C GLN A 255 32.85 -21.89 -25.23
N ASN A 256 33.34 -21.96 -26.47
CA ASN A 256 34.50 -22.73 -26.86
C ASN A 256 35.59 -22.54 -25.79
N HIS A 257 35.85 -23.57 -24.99
CA HIS A 257 37.19 -23.72 -24.47
C HIS A 257 38.06 -24.08 -25.68
N PRO A 258 39.05 -23.26 -26.07
CA PRO A 258 40.10 -23.77 -26.92
C PRO A 258 40.76 -24.91 -26.12
N ASN A 259 40.64 -26.10 -26.69
CA ASN A 259 41.37 -27.30 -26.31
C ASN A 259 42.82 -26.89 -25.96
N PRO A 260 43.32 -27.10 -24.72
CA PRO A 260 44.71 -26.82 -24.44
C PRO A 260 45.55 -27.77 -25.31
N GLU A 261 46.38 -27.13 -26.10
CA GLU A 261 47.26 -27.70 -27.11
C GLU A 261 47.89 -29.04 -26.72
N LEU A 262 47.88 -29.93 -27.72
CA LEU A 262 48.86 -30.97 -27.95
C LEU A 262 50.28 -30.50 -27.58
N LYS A 263 50.80 -30.97 -26.44
CA LYS A 263 52.25 -31.09 -26.26
C LYS A 263 52.71 -32.40 -26.89
N HIS A 264 53.09 -32.32 -28.16
CA HIS A 264 54.11 -33.21 -28.70
C HIS A 264 55.46 -32.55 -28.53
N SER A 265 56.32 -33.13 -27.71
CA SER A 265 57.77 -33.07 -27.86
C SER A 265 58.35 -34.33 -27.24
N TYR A 266 58.94 -35.13 -28.13
CA TYR A 266 59.65 -36.37 -27.88
C TYR A 266 60.89 -36.17 -27.00
N GLU A 267 61.18 -37.23 -26.23
CA GLU A 267 62.46 -37.77 -25.70
C GLU A 267 63.76 -37.44 -26.46
N PRO A 268 64.97 -37.73 -25.91
CA PRO A 268 65.30 -38.69 -24.83
C PRO A 268 66.11 -38.16 -23.63
#